data_AF-A0A9D9I291-F1
#
_entry.id   AF-A0A9D9I291-F1
#
_cell.length_a   1.000
_cell.length_b   1.000
_cell.length_c   1.000
_cell.angle_alpha   90.00
_cell.angle_beta   90.00
_cell.angle_gamma   90.00
#
_symmetry.space_group_name_H-M   'P 1'
#
loop_
_entity.id
_entity.type
_entity.pdbx_description
1 polymer ?
#
loop_
_entity_poly.entity_id
_entity_poly.type
_entity_poly.pdbx_seq_one_letter_code
_entity_poly.pdbx_strand_id
1 'polypeptide(L)'
;MYYISHKKKQLFRGNKKWILILPLLLILLASLFLPILHPLYAKVRTPIASGTKTYQTDSIIIDASHTANGYVMLKYKGDNAKIKVRITKKTTYTYDLNAKNQYETFPLTEGNGTYTIKVFEHVTGNSYAQVMSQPIPVTLKNSLEPFLYPNQFCNYTKNSKVVKKATSLTKKHKKEIKKVQAIYNYVVNHISYDYAKAKTVQSGYLPNPNTTLSIKKGICFDYASLMTSMLRSQNIPTKLVIGYSGTVYHAWVSVYIKGKGWVDHIIYFDGKNWKYMDPTFASTGKNSTKTKQYISNSKNYSAKFIY
;
A
#
# COMPACT_ATOMS: atom_id res chain seq x y z
N MET A 1 -70.55 -3.70 52.02
CA MET A 1 -71.42 -2.67 52.61
C MET A 1 -71.90 -1.76 51.49
N TYR A 2 -73.21 -1.61 51.36
CA TYR A 2 -73.95 -0.89 50.32
C TYR A 2 -73.49 0.59 50.13
N TYR A 3 -73.55 1.15 48.91
CA TYR A 3 -74.67 1.97 48.41
C TYR A 3 -74.32 2.68 47.08
N ILE A 4 -75.29 2.65 46.17
CA ILE A 4 -75.40 3.30 44.85
C ILE A 4 -75.96 4.73 45.04
N SER A 5 -75.65 5.71 44.19
CA SER A 5 -76.63 6.71 43.67
C SER A 5 -75.90 7.78 42.83
N HIS A 6 -76.04 7.86 41.50
CA HIS A 6 -77.16 8.39 40.69
C HIS A 6 -77.43 9.91 40.77
N LYS A 7 -77.21 10.62 39.64
CA LYS A 7 -78.24 11.34 38.83
C LYS A 7 -77.57 12.12 37.69
N LYS A 8 -77.87 11.79 36.42
CA LYS A 8 -78.93 12.33 35.51
C LYS A 8 -78.58 13.74 34.96
N LYS A 9 -78.22 13.86 33.68
CA LYS A 9 -79.06 14.00 32.44
C LYS A 9 -79.51 15.44 32.17
N GLN A 10 -79.12 15.98 31.00
CA GLN A 10 -79.91 16.78 30.02
C GLN A 10 -78.95 17.16 28.86
N LEU A 11 -79.03 16.61 27.63
CA LEU A 11 -79.96 16.87 26.50
C LEU A 11 -80.07 18.35 26.09
N PHE A 12 -79.52 18.73 24.91
CA PHE A 12 -80.28 19.09 23.71
C PHE A 12 -79.39 19.55 22.53
N ARG A 13 -79.75 19.07 21.31
CA ARG A 13 -79.69 19.68 19.95
C ARG A 13 -78.41 20.46 19.56
N GLY A 14 -77.69 20.19 18.47
CA GLY A 14 -78.02 19.54 17.21
C GLY A 14 -77.43 20.39 16.08
N ASN A 15 -76.50 19.86 15.29
CA ASN A 15 -76.41 20.15 13.86
C ASN A 15 -75.43 19.20 13.17
N LYS A 16 -75.94 18.50 12.16
CA LYS A 16 -75.15 17.69 11.22
C LYS A 16 -74.39 18.64 10.30
N LYS A 17 -73.08 18.45 10.14
CA LYS A 17 -72.39 18.51 8.84
C LYS A 17 -70.99 17.93 8.98
N TRP A 18 -70.71 17.01 8.06
CA TRP A 18 -69.51 16.22 7.92
C TRP A 18 -68.30 17.10 7.62
N ILE A 19 -67.15 16.80 8.22
CA ILE A 19 -65.81 16.85 7.60
C ILE A 19 -64.95 15.80 8.31
N LEU A 20 -64.49 14.82 7.55
CA LEU A 20 -63.46 13.86 7.95
C LEU A 20 -62.12 14.59 8.09
N ILE A 21 -61.41 14.38 9.21
CA ILE A 21 -59.94 14.46 9.25
C ILE A 21 -59.43 13.26 10.06
N LEU A 22 -58.62 12.42 9.40
CA LEU A 22 -58.01 11.18 9.89
C LEU A 22 -57.20 11.36 11.20
N PRO A 23 -57.10 10.32 12.05
CA PRO A 23 -55.99 10.17 12.99
C PRO A 23 -54.87 9.40 12.29
N LEU A 24 -53.76 10.06 11.96
CA LEU A 24 -52.51 9.37 11.62
C LEU A 24 -51.37 9.98 12.44
N LEU A 25 -51.35 9.65 13.73
CA LEU A 25 -50.27 10.01 14.65
C LEU A 25 -49.70 8.76 15.32
N LEU A 26 -49.26 7.82 14.49
CA LEU A 26 -48.36 6.73 14.87
C LEU A 26 -47.60 6.35 13.59
N ILE A 27 -46.30 6.08 13.72
CA ILE A 27 -45.30 5.87 12.66
C ILE A 27 -44.58 7.16 12.21
N LEU A 28 -43.87 7.82 13.14
CA LEU A 28 -42.71 8.63 12.75
C LEU A 28 -41.68 8.81 13.86
N LEU A 29 -41.32 7.73 14.56
CA LEU A 29 -40.23 7.74 15.56
C LEU A 29 -39.46 6.41 15.55
N ALA A 30 -39.04 5.94 14.37
CA ALA A 30 -38.10 4.81 14.25
C ALA A 30 -37.11 4.97 13.08
N SER A 31 -36.82 6.19 12.63
CA SER A 31 -35.96 6.44 11.47
C SER A 31 -34.85 7.46 11.72
N LEU A 32 -34.27 7.48 12.92
CA LEU A 32 -33.03 8.20 13.19
C LEU A 32 -32.14 7.27 14.03
N PHE A 33 -30.92 7.03 13.53
CA PHE A 33 -29.94 6.01 13.95
C PHE A 33 -29.97 4.66 13.21
N LEU A 34 -30.00 4.68 11.87
CA LEU A 34 -29.01 3.83 11.19
C LEU A 34 -27.65 4.51 11.39
N PRO A 35 -26.66 3.86 12.02
CA PRO A 35 -25.30 4.35 11.92
C PRO A 35 -24.96 4.35 10.43
N ILE A 36 -24.59 5.51 9.89
CA ILE A 36 -23.96 5.57 8.58
C ILE A 36 -22.73 4.68 8.72
N LEU A 37 -22.84 3.45 8.22
CA LEU A 37 -21.76 2.50 8.18
C LEU A 37 -20.79 3.07 7.15
N HIS A 38 -19.97 4.03 7.57
CA HIS A 38 -18.84 4.47 6.78
C HIS A 38 -18.04 3.20 6.52
N PRO A 39 -17.96 2.73 5.27
CA PRO A 39 -17.08 1.63 4.98
C PRO A 39 -15.70 2.07 5.45
N LEU A 40 -15.10 1.28 6.34
CA LEU A 40 -13.70 1.41 6.79
C LEU A 40 -12.78 1.14 5.58
N TYR A 41 -12.89 1.97 4.54
CA TYR A 41 -11.97 1.99 3.44
C TYR A 41 -10.68 2.61 3.96
N ALA A 42 -9.59 1.86 3.84
CA ALA A 42 -8.28 2.41 4.12
C ALA A 42 -8.07 3.64 3.24
N LYS A 43 -7.67 4.76 3.85
CA LYS A 43 -7.30 5.96 3.12
C LYS A 43 -6.02 5.67 2.35
N VAL A 44 -6.12 5.52 1.04
CA VAL A 44 -4.96 5.36 0.15
C VAL A 44 -4.08 6.59 0.29
N ARG A 45 -2.84 6.40 0.73
CA ARG A 45 -1.86 7.47 0.88
C ARG A 45 -1.27 7.82 -0.49
N THR A 46 -1.18 9.11 -0.79
CA THR A 46 -0.67 9.62 -2.07
C THR A 46 0.47 10.58 -1.77
N PRO A 47 1.67 10.39 -2.34
CA PRO A 47 2.76 11.34 -2.22
C PRO A 47 2.37 12.66 -2.87
N ILE A 48 2.77 13.75 -2.23
CA ILE A 48 2.63 15.11 -2.75
C ILE A 48 3.99 15.81 -2.67
N ALA A 49 4.27 16.65 -3.67
CA ALA A 49 5.38 17.59 -3.68
C ALA A 49 4.80 18.96 -3.35
N SER A 50 4.72 19.28 -2.05
CA SER A 50 4.04 20.49 -1.55
C SER A 50 4.91 21.74 -1.64
N GLY A 51 6.20 21.62 -1.93
CA GLY A 51 7.10 22.75 -2.12
C GLY A 51 7.50 23.49 -0.85
N THR A 52 7.12 23.01 0.35
CA THR A 52 7.46 23.70 1.61
C THR A 52 8.94 23.60 1.95
N LYS A 53 9.65 22.61 1.39
CA LYS A 53 11.10 22.48 1.48
C LYS A 53 11.65 21.85 0.20
N THR A 54 12.32 22.66 -0.62
CA THR A 54 12.88 22.23 -1.90
C THR A 54 14.37 22.56 -2.00
N TYR A 55 15.06 21.78 -2.82
CA TYR A 55 16.43 22.03 -3.25
C TYR A 55 16.44 21.89 -4.77
N GLN A 56 17.06 22.82 -5.48
CA GLN A 56 16.97 22.83 -6.93
C GLN A 56 18.25 23.29 -7.61
N THR A 57 18.42 22.80 -8.83
CA THR A 57 19.33 23.32 -9.84
C THR A 57 18.50 23.73 -11.07
N ASP A 58 19.17 24.14 -12.15
CA ASP A 58 18.49 24.42 -13.42
C ASP A 58 17.73 23.18 -13.93
N SER A 59 18.32 22.00 -13.77
CA SER A 59 17.77 20.75 -14.32
C SER A 59 17.04 19.87 -13.30
N ILE A 60 17.20 20.06 -11.98
CA ILE A 60 16.60 19.17 -10.96
C ILE A 60 15.84 19.95 -9.89
N ILE A 61 14.74 19.37 -9.40
CA ILE A 61 14.10 19.75 -8.14
C ILE A 61 14.02 18.51 -7.24
N ILE A 62 14.52 18.62 -6.01
CA ILE A 62 14.27 17.69 -4.91
C ILE A 62 13.26 18.37 -3.97
N ASP A 63 12.05 17.83 -3.89
CA ASP A 63 11.07 18.17 -2.88
C ASP A 63 11.26 17.27 -1.65
N ALA A 64 11.71 17.89 -0.56
CA ALA A 64 11.94 17.27 0.74
C ALA A 64 10.89 17.69 1.78
N SER A 65 9.72 18.16 1.34
CA SER A 65 8.65 18.67 2.21
C SER A 65 8.04 17.58 3.10
N HIS A 66 8.16 16.32 2.69
CA HIS A 66 7.52 15.18 3.35
C HIS A 66 8.50 14.12 3.87
N THR A 67 9.72 14.53 4.25
CA THR A 67 10.71 13.63 4.84
C THR A 67 10.20 12.96 6.12
N ALA A 68 9.35 13.62 6.91
CA ALA A 68 8.71 13.03 8.09
C ALA A 68 7.75 11.87 7.74
N ASN A 69 7.22 11.84 6.51
CA ASN A 69 6.44 10.72 5.96
C ASN A 69 7.32 9.67 5.26
N GLY A 70 8.63 9.83 5.30
CA GLY A 70 9.57 8.83 4.81
C GLY A 70 9.77 8.81 3.31
N TYR A 71 9.55 9.94 2.61
CA TYR A 71 9.87 10.04 1.19
C TYR A 71 10.37 11.43 0.81
N VAL A 72 11.03 11.50 -0.35
CA VAL A 72 11.26 12.71 -1.13
C VAL A 72 10.63 12.53 -2.51
N MET A 73 10.38 13.63 -3.22
CA MET A 73 9.99 13.58 -4.62
C MET A 73 11.00 14.34 -5.47
N LEU A 74 11.38 13.77 -6.62
CA LEU A 74 12.31 14.40 -7.55
C LEU A 74 11.65 14.63 -8.89
N LYS A 75 11.92 15.79 -9.49
CA LYS A 75 11.51 16.15 -10.85
C LYS A 75 12.73 16.59 -11.64
N TYR A 76 12.89 16.00 -12.82
CA TYR A 76 13.89 16.44 -13.81
C TYR A 76 13.26 17.39 -14.82
N LYS A 77 13.95 18.50 -15.07
CA LYS A 77 13.58 19.59 -15.98
C LYS A 77 14.54 19.74 -17.16
N GLY A 78 15.69 19.06 -17.14
CA GLY A 78 16.63 19.08 -18.26
C GLY A 78 16.22 18.15 -19.40
N ASP A 79 17.07 18.06 -20.41
CA ASP A 79 16.75 17.34 -21.65
C ASP A 79 17.33 15.92 -21.72
N ASN A 80 18.24 15.57 -20.81
CA ASN A 80 18.89 14.27 -20.79
C ASN A 80 17.88 13.12 -20.57
N ALA A 81 18.03 12.04 -21.33
CA ALA A 81 17.10 10.91 -21.28
C ALA A 81 17.43 9.90 -20.17
N LYS A 82 18.63 9.93 -19.60
CA LYS A 82 19.14 8.92 -18.67
C LYS A 82 19.64 9.60 -17.40
N ILE A 83 18.78 9.62 -16.40
CA ILE A 83 19.05 10.26 -15.11
C ILE A 83 19.14 9.19 -14.03
N LYS A 84 20.20 9.25 -13.23
CA LYS A 84 20.37 8.39 -12.06
C LYS A 84 20.23 9.18 -10.78
N VAL A 85 19.46 8.65 -9.84
CA VAL A 85 19.32 9.16 -8.48
C VAL A 85 19.97 8.15 -7.54
N ARG A 86 20.92 8.60 -6.73
CA ARG A 86 21.50 7.81 -5.64
C ARG A 86 21.08 8.39 -4.31
N ILE A 87 20.44 7.56 -3.47
CA ILE A 87 20.08 7.91 -2.11
C ILE A 87 20.92 7.06 -1.17
N THR A 88 21.76 7.70 -0.36
CA THR A 88 22.73 7.03 0.50
C THR A 88 22.52 7.43 1.96
N LYS A 89 22.48 6.46 2.86
CA LYS A 89 22.71 6.67 4.30
C LYS A 89 23.72 5.65 4.82
N LYS A 90 23.30 4.39 4.99
CA LYS A 90 24.25 3.27 5.18
C LYS A 90 24.38 2.49 3.89
N THR A 91 23.24 2.21 3.25
CA THR A 91 23.18 1.59 1.92
C THR A 91 23.02 2.67 0.87
N THR A 92 23.62 2.46 -0.31
CA THR A 92 23.38 3.31 -1.49
C THR A 92 22.33 2.66 -2.39
N TYR A 93 21.17 3.29 -2.47
CA TYR A 93 20.11 2.93 -3.39
C TYR A 93 20.30 3.70 -4.70
N THR A 94 20.36 3.00 -5.82
CA THR A 94 20.44 3.63 -7.15
C THR A 94 19.14 3.41 -7.89
N TYR A 95 18.59 4.49 -8.42
CA TYR A 95 17.36 4.51 -9.18
C TYR A 95 17.57 5.22 -10.50
N ASP A 96 16.76 4.85 -11.49
CA ASP A 96 16.56 5.69 -12.66
C ASP A 96 15.41 6.67 -12.37
N LEU A 97 15.55 7.92 -12.83
CA LEU A 97 14.49 8.92 -12.84
C LEU A 97 13.97 9.01 -14.28
N ASN A 98 12.77 8.50 -14.48
CA ASN A 98 12.19 8.13 -15.78
C ASN A 98 11.20 9.17 -16.29
N ALA A 99 10.52 9.88 -15.39
CA ALA A 99 9.45 10.81 -15.72
C ALA A 99 10.03 12.21 -15.98
N LYS A 100 10.08 12.60 -17.26
CA LYS A 100 10.43 13.97 -17.65
C LYS A 100 9.36 14.94 -17.17
N ASN A 101 9.78 16.06 -16.57
CA ASN A 101 8.92 17.14 -16.09
C ASN A 101 7.81 16.73 -15.11
N GLN A 102 7.91 15.54 -14.50
CA GLN A 102 6.99 15.02 -13.51
C GLN A 102 7.74 14.58 -12.26
N TYR A 103 7.05 14.56 -11.12
CA TYR A 103 7.64 14.10 -9.87
C TYR A 103 7.57 12.57 -9.76
N GLU A 104 8.68 11.96 -9.37
CA GLU A 104 8.74 10.58 -8.90
C GLU A 104 9.04 10.52 -7.41
N THR A 105 8.47 9.52 -6.72
CA THR A 105 8.60 9.35 -5.27
C THR A 105 9.67 8.33 -4.93
N PHE A 106 10.59 8.72 -4.02
CA PHE A 106 11.68 7.87 -3.56
C PHE A 106 11.59 7.70 -2.04
N PRO A 107 11.58 6.45 -1.54
CA PRO A 107 11.41 6.20 -0.11
C PRO A 107 12.72 6.37 0.66
N LEU A 108 12.61 6.78 1.92
CA LEU A 108 13.71 6.95 2.89
C LEU A 108 13.62 5.83 3.94
N THR A 109 14.02 4.62 3.55
CA THR A 109 13.68 3.38 4.28
C THR A 109 14.56 3.06 5.49
N GLU A 110 15.75 3.64 5.57
CA GLU A 110 16.72 3.42 6.66
C GLU A 110 16.47 4.21 7.97
N GLY A 111 15.30 4.83 8.15
CA GLY A 111 14.92 5.55 9.38
C GLY A 111 15.62 6.91 9.60
N ASN A 112 15.47 7.48 10.80
CA ASN A 112 15.98 8.80 11.16
C ASN A 112 17.48 8.97 10.94
N GLY A 113 17.91 10.16 10.52
CA GLY A 113 19.29 10.51 10.26
C GLY A 113 19.44 11.29 8.96
N THR A 114 20.68 11.52 8.54
CA THR A 114 20.95 12.28 7.30
C THR A 114 21.15 11.33 6.13
N TYR A 115 20.40 11.57 5.07
CA TYR A 115 20.59 10.93 3.77
C TYR A 115 21.33 11.88 2.84
N THR A 116 22.17 11.37 1.96
CA THR A 116 22.73 12.13 0.85
C THR A 116 22.04 11.71 -0.43
N ILE A 117 21.43 12.67 -1.12
CA ILE A 117 20.78 12.45 -2.41
C ILE A 117 21.65 13.07 -3.50
N LYS A 118 22.12 12.23 -4.41
CA LYS A 118 22.92 12.64 -5.56
C LYS A 118 22.15 12.38 -6.84
N VAL A 119 22.24 13.30 -7.79
CA VAL A 119 21.64 13.15 -9.11
C VAL A 119 22.73 13.24 -10.17
N PHE A 120 22.63 12.36 -11.16
CA PHE A 120 23.59 12.27 -12.24
C PHE A 120 22.90 12.26 -13.61
N GLU A 121 23.47 12.99 -14.55
CA GLU A 121 23.09 12.99 -15.95
C GLU A 121 24.06 12.11 -16.75
N HIS A 122 23.53 11.32 -17.68
CA HIS A 122 24.34 10.49 -18.55
C HIS A 122 25.20 11.34 -19.49
N VAL A 123 26.47 10.97 -19.70
CA VAL A 123 27.38 11.66 -20.61
C VAL A 123 27.61 10.84 -21.87
N THR A 124 28.21 9.67 -21.72
CA THR A 124 28.48 8.73 -22.81
C THR A 124 28.75 7.34 -22.24
N GLY A 125 28.48 6.28 -23.00
CA GLY A 125 28.68 4.90 -22.55
C GLY A 125 28.01 4.63 -21.19
N ASN A 126 28.82 4.29 -20.17
CA ASN A 126 28.37 4.12 -18.78
C ASN A 126 28.76 5.30 -17.86
N SER A 127 29.28 6.39 -18.43
CA SER A 127 29.70 7.58 -17.69
C SER A 127 28.52 8.51 -17.39
N TYR A 128 28.51 9.06 -16.18
CA TYR A 128 27.51 9.98 -15.69
C TYR A 128 28.18 11.14 -14.95
N ALA A 129 27.75 12.37 -15.20
CA ALA A 129 28.19 13.56 -14.50
C ALA A 129 27.25 13.84 -13.31
N GLN A 130 27.81 14.12 -12.13
CA GLN A 130 27.01 14.51 -10.98
C GLN A 130 26.55 15.95 -11.14
N VAL A 131 25.24 16.17 -11.16
CA VAL A 131 24.63 17.52 -11.30
C VAL A 131 24.06 18.05 -9.98
N MET A 132 23.90 17.18 -8.98
CA MET A 132 23.44 17.58 -7.66
C MET A 132 23.96 16.63 -6.58
N SER A 133 24.23 17.16 -5.38
CA SER A 133 24.48 16.39 -4.17
C SER A 133 23.94 17.16 -2.96
N GLN A 134 22.89 16.62 -2.33
CA GLN A 134 22.18 17.30 -1.26
C GLN A 134 22.07 16.41 -0.02
N PRO A 135 22.64 16.81 1.14
CA PRO A 135 22.32 16.19 2.42
C PRO A 135 20.89 16.58 2.85
N ILE A 136 20.12 15.59 3.28
CA ILE A 136 18.73 15.71 3.71
C ILE A 136 18.61 15.11 5.13
N PRO A 137 18.48 15.93 6.18
CA PRO A 137 18.17 15.43 7.52
C PRO A 137 16.73 14.93 7.59
N VAL A 138 16.53 13.75 8.16
CA VAL A 138 15.24 13.07 8.24
C VAL A 138 14.91 12.71 9.69
N THR A 139 13.76 13.19 10.15
CA THR A 139 13.11 12.75 11.39
C THR A 139 11.72 12.25 11.03
N LEU A 140 11.53 10.94 11.04
CA LEU A 140 10.26 10.32 10.71
C LEU A 140 9.24 10.55 11.82
N LYS A 141 7.98 10.75 11.42
CA LYS A 141 6.84 10.71 12.35
C LYS A 141 6.69 9.33 12.99
N ASN A 142 6.95 8.28 12.20
CA ASN A 142 6.94 6.88 12.63
C ASN A 142 7.86 6.10 11.67
N SER A 143 8.60 5.13 12.20
CA SER A 143 9.49 4.24 11.43
C SER A 143 8.77 3.41 10.35
N LEU A 144 7.43 3.30 10.41
CA LEU A 144 6.62 2.60 9.42
C LEU A 144 6.22 3.45 8.20
N GLU A 145 6.34 4.78 8.28
CA GLU A 145 5.86 5.70 7.23
C GLU A 145 6.48 5.45 5.83
N PRO A 146 7.79 5.18 5.67
CA PRO A 146 8.38 4.88 4.36
C PRO A 146 7.73 3.69 3.63
N PHE A 147 7.10 2.78 4.39
CA PHE A 147 6.55 1.52 3.88
C PHE A 147 5.04 1.59 3.65
N LEU A 148 4.47 2.79 3.63
CA LEU A 148 3.03 3.04 3.42
C LEU A 148 2.72 3.78 2.11
N TYR A 149 3.70 4.44 1.50
CA TYR A 149 3.51 5.22 0.27
C TYR A 149 3.90 4.42 -0.98
N PRO A 150 3.30 4.73 -2.14
CA PRO A 150 3.78 4.22 -3.41
C PRO A 150 5.17 4.78 -3.74
N ASN A 151 5.93 4.02 -4.52
CA ASN A 151 7.22 4.40 -5.10
C ASN A 151 7.33 3.75 -6.48
N GLN A 152 8.44 3.97 -7.20
CA GLN A 152 8.60 3.43 -8.55
C GLN A 152 8.48 1.89 -8.66
N PHE A 153 8.83 1.14 -7.62
CA PHE A 153 8.71 -0.32 -7.62
C PHE A 153 7.34 -0.81 -7.15
N CYS A 154 6.59 0.01 -6.41
CA CYS A 154 5.27 -0.28 -5.89
C CYS A 154 4.33 0.85 -6.28
N ASN A 155 4.15 1.07 -7.59
CA ASN A 155 3.47 2.24 -8.11
C ASN A 155 1.95 2.02 -8.17
N TYR A 156 1.20 2.82 -7.42
CA TYR A 156 -0.25 2.82 -7.43
C TYR A 156 -0.81 4.20 -7.04
N THR A 157 -2.03 4.45 -7.49
CA THR A 157 -2.85 5.60 -7.12
C THR A 157 -4.19 5.12 -6.57
N LYS A 158 -4.98 6.00 -5.95
CA LYS A 158 -6.34 5.69 -5.45
C LYS A 158 -7.23 5.01 -6.51
N ASN A 159 -7.05 5.36 -7.78
CA ASN A 159 -7.88 4.87 -8.89
C ASN A 159 -7.33 3.60 -9.56
N SER A 160 -6.14 3.14 -9.18
CA SER A 160 -5.48 1.98 -9.79
C SER A 160 -6.29 0.69 -9.61
N LYS A 161 -6.22 -0.20 -10.62
CA LYS A 161 -6.90 -1.51 -10.60
C LYS A 161 -6.44 -2.36 -9.40
N VAL A 162 -5.16 -2.29 -9.04
CA VAL A 162 -4.60 -2.97 -7.86
C VAL A 162 -5.25 -2.53 -6.54
N VAL A 163 -5.55 -1.24 -6.40
CA VAL A 163 -6.21 -0.69 -5.19
C VAL A 163 -7.66 -1.14 -5.12
N LYS A 164 -8.38 -1.09 -6.25
CA LYS A 164 -9.77 -1.58 -6.34
C LYS A 164 -9.84 -3.07 -5.99
N LYS A 165 -8.92 -3.88 -6.53
CA LYS A 165 -8.86 -5.32 -6.24
C LYS A 165 -8.53 -5.59 -4.77
N ALA A 166 -7.53 -4.93 -4.21
CA ALA A 166 -7.18 -5.07 -2.79
C ALA A 166 -8.38 -4.74 -1.90
N THR A 167 -9.06 -3.62 -2.18
CA THR A 167 -10.25 -3.18 -1.44
C THR A 167 -11.39 -4.22 -1.51
N SER A 168 -11.62 -4.81 -2.68
CA SER A 168 -12.61 -5.89 -2.84
C SER A 168 -12.26 -7.12 -2.00
N LEU A 169 -11.00 -7.56 -2.00
CA LEU A 169 -10.54 -8.72 -1.23
C LEU A 169 -10.63 -8.50 0.28
N THR A 170 -10.48 -7.25 0.74
CA THR A 170 -10.39 -6.90 2.16
C THR A 170 -11.68 -6.35 2.75
N LYS A 171 -12.72 -6.08 1.94
CA LYS A 171 -13.96 -5.37 2.35
C LYS A 171 -14.62 -5.92 3.61
N LYS A 172 -14.62 -7.25 3.79
CA LYS A 172 -15.23 -7.93 4.95
C LYS A 172 -14.30 -8.15 6.14
N HIS A 173 -13.01 -7.78 6.02
CA HIS A 173 -11.99 -8.09 7.00
C HIS A 173 -11.65 -6.87 7.85
N LYS A 174 -12.06 -6.88 9.11
CA LYS A 174 -11.71 -5.81 10.07
C LYS A 174 -10.26 -5.92 10.57
N LYS A 175 -9.79 -7.15 10.85
CA LYS A 175 -8.44 -7.40 11.37
C LYS A 175 -7.41 -7.36 10.23
N GLU A 176 -6.32 -6.61 10.41
CA GLU A 176 -5.22 -6.48 9.44
C GLU A 176 -4.73 -7.84 8.95
N ILE A 177 -4.56 -8.78 9.87
CA ILE A 177 -4.06 -10.12 9.55
C ILE A 177 -4.95 -10.89 8.56
N LYS A 178 -6.27 -10.67 8.59
CA LYS A 178 -7.20 -11.27 7.64
C LYS A 178 -7.16 -10.58 6.28
N LYS A 179 -6.88 -9.27 6.25
CA LYS A 179 -6.63 -8.53 5.00
C LYS A 179 -5.37 -9.05 4.31
N VAL A 180 -4.29 -9.23 5.08
CA VAL A 180 -3.02 -9.79 4.60
C VAL A 180 -3.23 -11.18 4.04
N GLN A 181 -3.92 -12.05 4.79
CA GLN A 181 -4.24 -13.40 4.34
C GLN A 181 -5.02 -13.42 3.01
N ALA A 182 -6.04 -12.58 2.88
CA ALA A 182 -6.86 -12.52 1.67
C ALA A 182 -6.06 -12.07 0.43
N ILE A 183 -5.22 -11.04 0.59
CA ILE A 183 -4.34 -10.55 -0.48
C ILE A 183 -3.27 -11.58 -0.84
N TYR A 184 -2.61 -12.16 0.17
CA TYR A 184 -1.60 -13.20 -0.03
C TYR A 184 -2.15 -14.39 -0.83
N ASN A 185 -3.28 -14.95 -0.39
CA ASN A 185 -3.92 -16.08 -1.06
C ASN A 185 -4.31 -15.73 -2.50
N TYR A 186 -4.77 -14.50 -2.74
CA TYR A 186 -5.08 -14.07 -4.10
C TYR A 186 -3.84 -14.07 -4.98
N VAL A 187 -2.75 -13.43 -4.56
CA VAL A 187 -1.50 -13.33 -5.34
C VAL A 187 -0.93 -14.72 -5.62
N VAL A 188 -0.83 -15.57 -4.60
CA VAL A 188 -0.24 -16.92 -4.74
C VAL A 188 -1.03 -17.83 -5.67
N ASN A 189 -2.36 -17.75 -5.61
CA ASN A 189 -3.23 -18.66 -6.37
C ASN A 189 -3.60 -18.14 -7.78
N HIS A 190 -3.43 -16.84 -8.05
CA HIS A 190 -3.91 -16.24 -9.31
C HIS A 190 -2.81 -15.65 -10.18
N ILE A 191 -1.58 -15.54 -9.70
CA ILE A 191 -0.44 -15.10 -10.52
C ILE A 191 0.41 -16.33 -10.85
N SER A 192 0.80 -16.45 -12.12
CA SER A 192 1.69 -17.51 -12.61
C SER A 192 3.10 -16.97 -12.88
N TYR A 193 4.11 -17.82 -12.70
CA TYR A 193 5.49 -17.41 -12.88
C TYR A 193 5.87 -17.28 -14.37
N ASP A 194 6.53 -16.18 -14.72
CA ASP A 194 6.97 -15.93 -16.09
C ASP A 194 8.41 -16.40 -16.32
N TYR A 195 8.58 -17.68 -16.62
CA TYR A 195 9.89 -18.27 -16.90
C TYR A 195 10.57 -17.66 -18.13
N ALA A 196 9.82 -17.22 -19.13
CA ALA A 196 10.37 -16.58 -20.32
C ALA A 196 10.94 -15.20 -19.95
N LYS A 197 10.14 -14.37 -19.27
CA LYS A 197 10.61 -13.07 -18.76
C LYS A 197 11.80 -13.25 -17.80
N ALA A 198 11.78 -14.24 -16.92
CA ALA A 198 12.87 -14.49 -15.97
C ALA A 198 14.23 -14.74 -16.67
N LYS A 199 14.22 -15.30 -17.89
CA LYS A 199 15.42 -15.54 -18.69
C LYS A 199 15.89 -14.31 -19.47
N THR A 200 14.98 -13.41 -19.82
CA THR A 200 15.24 -12.32 -20.78
C THR A 200 15.19 -10.92 -20.16
N VAL A 201 14.71 -10.77 -18.93
CA VAL A 201 14.59 -9.49 -18.23
C VAL A 201 15.95 -8.79 -18.15
N GLN A 202 15.97 -7.54 -18.55
CA GLN A 202 17.17 -6.72 -18.58
C GLN A 202 17.29 -5.87 -17.32
N SER A 203 18.51 -5.36 -17.08
CA SER A 203 18.74 -4.34 -16.06
C SER A 203 17.87 -3.10 -16.31
N GLY A 204 17.42 -2.45 -15.23
CA GLY A 204 16.50 -1.31 -15.30
C GLY A 204 15.02 -1.68 -15.41
N TYR A 205 14.67 -2.98 -15.36
CA TYR A 205 13.27 -3.40 -15.33
C TYR A 205 12.51 -2.85 -14.12
N LEU A 206 11.38 -2.18 -14.37
CA LEU A 206 10.43 -1.73 -13.35
C LEU A 206 9.13 -2.54 -13.42
N PRO A 207 8.69 -3.13 -12.29
CA PRO A 207 7.43 -3.85 -12.25
C PRO A 207 6.25 -2.88 -12.31
N ASN A 208 5.14 -3.31 -12.92
CA ASN A 208 3.89 -2.56 -12.93
C ASN A 208 2.79 -3.40 -12.28
N PRO A 209 2.37 -3.07 -11.03
CA PRO A 209 1.34 -3.83 -10.32
C PRO A 209 0.03 -3.99 -11.11
N ASN A 210 -0.40 -2.96 -11.84
CA ASN A 210 -1.64 -3.04 -12.62
C ASN A 210 -1.49 -3.99 -13.82
N THR A 211 -0.33 -4.00 -14.48
CA THR A 211 -0.02 -4.94 -15.56
C THR A 211 0.01 -6.37 -15.03
N THR A 212 0.79 -6.63 -13.97
CA THR A 212 0.88 -7.97 -13.35
C THR A 212 -0.49 -8.48 -12.93
N LEU A 213 -1.33 -7.63 -12.33
CA LEU A 213 -2.70 -7.98 -11.98
C LEU A 213 -3.55 -8.33 -13.21
N SER A 214 -3.39 -7.59 -14.31
CA SER A 214 -4.19 -7.76 -15.53
C SER A 214 -3.81 -9.04 -16.27
N ILE A 215 -2.52 -9.28 -16.48
CA ILE A 215 -2.02 -10.45 -17.23
C ILE A 215 -1.89 -11.69 -16.36
N LYS A 216 -2.00 -11.54 -15.03
CA LYS A 216 -1.91 -12.62 -14.03
C LYS A 216 -0.59 -13.41 -14.12
N LYS A 217 0.49 -12.74 -14.51
CA LYS A 217 1.78 -13.36 -14.79
C LYS A 217 2.93 -12.42 -14.48
N GLY A 218 4.03 -12.93 -13.94
CA GLY A 218 5.22 -12.13 -13.62
C GLY A 218 6.36 -12.91 -13.00
N ILE A 219 7.47 -12.24 -12.70
CA ILE A 219 8.64 -12.80 -11.99
C ILE A 219 8.64 -12.39 -10.51
N CYS A 220 9.63 -12.81 -9.71
CA CYS A 220 9.67 -12.52 -8.27
C CYS A 220 9.45 -11.03 -7.92
N PHE A 221 10.04 -10.14 -8.71
CA PHE A 221 9.87 -8.70 -8.54
C PHE A 221 8.43 -8.23 -8.79
N ASP A 222 7.76 -8.78 -9.81
CA ASP A 222 6.35 -8.49 -10.12
C ASP A 222 5.41 -8.95 -9.00
N TYR A 223 5.65 -10.15 -8.45
CA TYR A 223 4.86 -10.69 -7.33
C TYR A 223 5.01 -9.81 -6.08
N ALA A 224 6.25 -9.47 -5.71
CA ALA A 224 6.54 -8.65 -4.54
C ALA A 224 5.97 -7.23 -4.70
N SER A 225 6.11 -6.64 -5.88
CA SER A 225 5.55 -5.33 -6.25
C SER A 225 4.02 -5.32 -6.16
N LEU A 226 3.37 -6.33 -6.75
CA LEU A 226 1.91 -6.45 -6.73
C LEU A 226 1.37 -6.57 -5.29
N MET A 227 1.94 -7.49 -4.52
CA MET A 227 1.49 -7.75 -3.16
C MET A 227 1.72 -6.55 -2.24
N THR A 228 2.89 -5.91 -2.34
CA THR A 228 3.23 -4.69 -1.59
C THR A 228 2.27 -3.56 -1.94
N SER A 229 1.99 -3.34 -3.23
CA SER A 229 1.05 -2.30 -3.68
C SER A 229 -0.37 -2.54 -3.17
N MET A 230 -0.84 -3.79 -3.21
CA MET A 230 -2.14 -4.15 -2.64
C MET A 230 -2.19 -3.84 -1.15
N LEU A 231 -1.18 -4.25 -0.37
CA LEU A 231 -1.16 -4.09 1.08
C LEU A 231 -1.01 -2.64 1.53
N ARG A 232 -0.07 -1.89 0.94
CA ARG A 232 0.11 -0.46 1.26
C ARG A 232 -1.15 0.35 0.95
N SER A 233 -1.88 0.01 -0.13
CA SER A 233 -3.17 0.63 -0.43
C SER A 233 -4.23 0.41 0.66
N GLN A 234 -4.07 -0.64 1.46
CA GLN A 234 -4.92 -0.97 2.60
C GLN A 234 -4.37 -0.41 3.93
N ASN A 235 -3.40 0.50 3.84
CA ASN A 235 -2.68 1.11 4.96
C ASN A 235 -1.96 0.07 5.86
N ILE A 236 -1.44 -0.99 5.24
CA ILE A 236 -0.64 -2.03 5.91
C ILE A 236 0.83 -1.82 5.53
N PRO A 237 1.71 -1.43 6.47
CA PRO A 237 3.11 -1.19 6.16
C PRO A 237 3.78 -2.45 5.63
N THR A 238 4.36 -2.34 4.45
CA THR A 238 4.92 -3.48 3.74
C THR A 238 6.22 -3.09 3.06
N LYS A 239 7.30 -3.80 3.33
CA LYS A 239 8.58 -3.69 2.62
C LYS A 239 8.53 -4.55 1.37
N LEU A 240 9.05 -4.02 0.27
CA LEU A 240 9.55 -4.84 -0.84
C LEU A 240 11.04 -5.04 -0.61
N VAL A 241 11.46 -6.29 -0.47
CA VAL A 241 12.86 -6.63 -0.19
C VAL A 241 13.46 -7.26 -1.43
N ILE A 242 14.67 -6.81 -1.80
CA ILE A 242 15.46 -7.41 -2.86
C ILE A 242 16.78 -7.87 -2.26
N GLY A 243 17.22 -9.07 -2.63
CA GLY A 243 18.43 -9.67 -2.09
C GLY A 243 18.70 -11.02 -2.74
N TYR A 244 19.14 -11.99 -1.94
CA TYR A 244 19.46 -13.33 -2.41
C TYR A 244 18.64 -14.38 -1.67
N SER A 245 18.18 -15.38 -2.42
CA SER A 245 17.69 -16.66 -1.90
C SER A 245 18.69 -17.75 -2.28
N GLY A 246 19.50 -18.22 -1.34
CA GLY A 246 20.74 -18.93 -1.63
C GLY A 246 21.66 -18.05 -2.48
N THR A 247 21.95 -18.48 -3.70
CA THR A 247 22.77 -17.72 -4.67
C THR A 247 21.93 -16.95 -5.70
N VAL A 248 20.61 -17.13 -5.70
CA VAL A 248 19.71 -16.55 -6.71
C VAL A 248 19.25 -15.17 -6.27
N TYR A 249 19.43 -14.16 -7.13
CA TYR A 249 18.89 -12.83 -6.88
C TYR A 249 17.36 -12.87 -6.90
N HIS A 250 16.73 -12.41 -5.82
CA HIS A 250 15.32 -12.65 -5.55
C HIS A 250 14.65 -11.45 -4.86
N ALA A 251 13.33 -11.38 -5.00
CA ALA A 251 12.51 -10.35 -4.37
C ALA A 251 11.35 -10.99 -3.59
N TRP A 252 11.11 -10.48 -2.38
CA TRP A 252 10.04 -10.92 -1.48
C TRP A 252 9.44 -9.73 -0.74
N VAL A 253 8.52 -10.00 0.19
CA VAL A 253 7.84 -8.94 0.96
C VAL A 253 8.02 -9.14 2.46
N SER A 254 7.86 -8.08 3.24
CA SER A 254 7.82 -8.13 4.70
C SER A 254 6.75 -7.19 5.22
N VAL A 255 5.80 -7.69 6.00
CA VAL A 255 4.64 -6.90 6.46
C VAL A 255 4.71 -6.66 7.95
N TYR A 256 4.42 -5.43 8.33
CA TYR A 256 4.19 -5.10 9.73
C TYR A 256 2.74 -5.39 10.12
N ILE A 257 2.56 -6.17 11.19
CA ILE A 257 1.26 -6.42 11.82
C ILE A 257 1.28 -5.83 13.22
N LYS A 258 0.28 -5.00 13.56
CA LYS A 258 0.19 -4.40 14.89
C LYS A 258 0.16 -5.49 15.98
N GLY A 259 1.02 -5.34 16.99
CA GLY A 259 1.15 -6.28 18.10
C GLY A 259 1.98 -7.54 17.78
N LYS A 260 2.44 -7.73 16.53
CA LYS A 260 3.37 -8.81 16.16
C LYS A 260 4.71 -8.31 15.65
N GLY A 261 4.75 -7.10 15.05
CA GLY A 261 5.96 -6.58 14.42
C GLY A 261 6.05 -6.95 12.94
N TRP A 262 7.27 -6.94 12.40
CA TRP A 262 7.55 -7.33 11.01
C TRP A 262 7.47 -8.86 10.86
N VAL A 263 6.90 -9.29 9.73
CA VAL A 263 6.72 -10.70 9.35
C VAL A 263 7.29 -10.90 7.93
N ASP A 264 8.37 -11.69 7.77
CA ASP A 264 9.19 -11.89 6.53
C ASP A 264 9.16 -13.38 6.04
N HIS A 265 9.04 -13.85 4.75
CA HIS A 265 8.95 -15.29 4.11
C HIS A 265 7.70 -16.41 4.01
N ILE A 266 6.46 -16.15 3.47
CA ILE A 266 4.96 -16.49 3.38
C ILE A 266 4.66 -17.87 3.01
N ILE A 267 4.71 -18.86 3.88
CA ILE A 267 3.77 -19.99 3.74
C ILE A 267 3.61 -20.68 5.10
N TYR A 268 2.56 -20.32 5.83
CA TYR A 268 1.69 -21.22 6.61
C TYR A 268 0.89 -20.41 7.65
N PHE A 269 -0.42 -20.62 7.70
CA PHE A 269 -1.31 -20.04 8.70
C PHE A 269 -2.25 -21.14 9.21
N ASP A 270 -2.07 -21.54 10.45
CA ASP A 270 -2.92 -22.50 11.17
C ASP A 270 -4.13 -21.84 11.87
N GLY A 271 -4.28 -20.51 11.76
CA GLY A 271 -5.28 -19.77 12.53
C GLY A 271 -4.68 -18.89 13.63
N LYS A 272 -3.46 -19.17 14.10
CA LYS A 272 -2.83 -18.52 15.28
C LYS A 272 -1.42 -18.01 14.99
N ASN A 273 -0.57 -18.83 14.38
CA ASN A 273 0.84 -18.54 14.14
C ASN A 273 1.12 -18.20 12.68
N TRP A 274 1.96 -17.18 12.48
CA TRP A 274 2.46 -16.81 11.15
C TRP A 274 3.92 -17.12 11.10
N LYS A 275 4.30 -17.88 10.10
CA LYS A 275 5.69 -18.15 9.81
C LYS A 275 5.90 -17.72 8.37
N TYR A 276 6.24 -16.42 8.30
CA TYR A 276 7.00 -15.75 7.25
C TYR A 276 6.18 -15.24 6.01
N MET A 277 6.50 -14.14 5.15
CA MET A 277 6.22 -13.56 3.67
C MET A 277 7.11 -13.72 2.25
N ASP A 278 6.87 -14.66 1.27
CA ASP A 278 7.48 -14.86 -0.11
C ASP A 278 6.42 -15.50 -1.07
N PRO A 279 5.72 -14.69 -1.87
CA PRO A 279 4.61 -15.17 -2.70
C PRO A 279 5.05 -15.95 -3.96
N THR A 280 6.30 -15.84 -4.40
CA THR A 280 6.76 -16.47 -5.64
C THR A 280 7.04 -17.94 -5.44
N PHE A 281 7.85 -18.30 -4.43
CA PHE A 281 8.08 -19.70 -4.12
C PHE A 281 6.81 -20.39 -3.64
N ALA A 282 5.93 -19.66 -2.92
CA ALA A 282 4.62 -20.18 -2.56
C ALA A 282 3.77 -20.61 -3.74
N SER A 283 3.73 -19.76 -4.77
CA SER A 283 2.97 -20.01 -6.00
C SER A 283 3.57 -21.16 -6.80
N THR A 284 4.88 -21.11 -7.10
CA THR A 284 5.55 -22.11 -7.94
C THR A 284 5.70 -23.46 -7.26
N GLY A 285 5.95 -23.47 -5.95
CA GLY A 285 6.08 -24.68 -5.14
C GLY A 285 4.75 -25.32 -4.73
N LYS A 286 3.61 -24.76 -5.17
CA LYS A 286 2.24 -25.25 -4.90
C LYS A 286 1.98 -25.57 -3.43
N ASN A 287 2.53 -24.78 -2.51
CA ASN A 287 2.44 -24.99 -1.07
C ASN A 287 2.95 -26.37 -0.56
N SER A 288 3.89 -27.00 -1.27
CA SER A 288 4.50 -28.27 -0.83
C SER A 288 5.23 -28.13 0.52
N THR A 289 5.37 -29.23 1.25
CA THR A 289 6.11 -29.25 2.53
C THR A 289 7.56 -28.79 2.37
N LYS A 290 8.23 -29.21 1.28
CA LYS A 290 9.62 -28.80 0.98
C LYS A 290 9.72 -27.29 0.74
N THR A 291 8.80 -26.73 -0.04
CA THR A 291 8.74 -25.27 -0.26
C THR A 291 8.52 -24.52 1.04
N LYS A 292 7.58 -24.98 1.89
CA LYS A 292 7.33 -24.40 3.22
C LYS A 292 8.56 -24.43 4.12
N GLN A 293 9.32 -25.53 4.12
CA GLN A 293 10.57 -25.63 4.88
C GLN A 293 11.64 -24.67 4.34
N TYR A 294 11.77 -24.57 3.01
CA TYR A 294 12.77 -23.70 2.40
C TYR A 294 12.55 -22.23 2.70
N ILE A 295 11.34 -21.72 2.50
CA ILE A 295 11.04 -20.31 2.77
C ILE A 295 11.13 -19.98 4.27
N SER A 296 10.87 -20.95 5.16
CA SER A 296 10.80 -20.71 6.60
C SER A 296 12.17 -20.69 7.27
N ASN A 297 13.22 -21.08 6.53
CA ASN A 297 14.59 -20.98 6.98
C ASN A 297 15.18 -19.63 6.55
N SER A 298 15.28 -18.69 7.49
CA SER A 298 15.84 -17.36 7.25
C SER A 298 17.29 -17.39 6.76
N LYS A 299 18.07 -18.44 7.05
CA LYS A 299 19.44 -18.61 6.54
C LYS A 299 19.50 -18.74 5.02
N ASN A 300 18.37 -19.06 4.37
CA ASN A 300 18.28 -19.09 2.92
C ASN A 300 18.20 -17.69 2.31
N TYR A 301 17.96 -16.63 3.10
CA TYR A 301 17.75 -15.28 2.58
C TYR A 301 18.80 -14.30 3.10
N SER A 302 19.24 -13.41 2.20
CA SER A 302 20.09 -12.28 2.55
C SER A 302 19.56 -11.01 1.89
N ALA A 303 19.08 -10.06 2.71
CA ALA A 303 18.52 -8.81 2.22
C ALA A 303 19.64 -7.86 1.76
N LYS A 304 19.47 -7.25 0.59
CA LYS A 304 20.40 -6.24 0.04
C LYS A 304 19.78 -4.85 0.02
N PHE A 305 18.51 -4.76 -0.37
CA PHE A 305 17.77 -3.51 -0.49
C PHE A 305 16.36 -3.65 0.07
N ILE A 306 15.87 -2.60 0.74
CA ILE A 306 14.52 -2.53 1.30
C ILE A 306 13.84 -1.26 0.78
N TYR A 307 12.68 -1.44 0.14
CA TYR A 307 11.86 -0.39 -0.48
C TYR A 307 10.44 -0.34 0.08
#